data_AF-A1RQX2-F1
#
_entry.id   AF-A1RQX2-F1
#
_cell.length_a   1.000
_cell.length_b   1.000
_cell.length_c   1.000
_cell.angle_alpha   90.00
_cell.angle_beta   90.00
_cell.angle_gamma   90.00
#
_symmetry.space_group_name_H-M   'P 1'
#
loop_
_entity.id
_entity.type
_entity.pdbx_description
1 polymer ?
#
loop_
_entity_poly.entity_id
_entity_poly.type
_entity_poly.pdbx_seq_one_letter_code
_entity_poly.pdbx_strand_id
1 'polypeptide(L)'
;MLDAVLFIGVPYLALVILIVGVLAKIGAWISPRGLTSLASVAVVSYNWSAGARAGEVLKRILTFYTLKYTNDKLLYWGALLFHWGIFLTLFLGHTALFFSPEQLAAMGIDPATRKIIAIGLGTLFGIVVIIGLILLWARRLTKPEVKSFTFADDWFALVLITAIVLVGLVNTAVIHPHYDKTVTPWLQNLLTGNVAAALEAITKAEPLVKLHIFLAEVLMIYVPFGKMIHPFTIFFEPTITSPPYKVSGSEVILK
;
A
#
# COMPACT_ATOMS: atom_id res chain seq x y z
N MET A 1 -22.73 20.34 -3.00
CA MET A 1 -21.62 20.70 -3.92
C MET A 1 -20.29 20.11 -3.48
N LEU A 2 -19.86 20.30 -2.23
CA LEU A 2 -18.59 19.74 -1.74
C LEU A 2 -18.49 18.20 -1.87
N ASP A 3 -19.50 17.46 -1.41
CA ASP A 3 -19.50 15.99 -1.51
C ASP A 3 -19.42 15.46 -2.95
N ALA A 4 -20.00 16.17 -3.93
CA ALA A 4 -19.91 15.79 -5.33
C ALA A 4 -18.48 15.98 -5.88
N VAL A 5 -17.78 17.04 -5.46
CA VAL A 5 -16.38 17.23 -5.84
C VAL A 5 -15.51 16.18 -5.18
N LEU A 6 -15.60 16.05 -3.86
CA LEU A 6 -14.71 15.22 -3.06
C LEU A 6 -14.95 13.71 -3.24
N PHE A 7 -16.19 13.25 -3.43
CA PHE A 7 -16.47 11.81 -3.43
C PHE A 7 -16.99 11.29 -4.77
N ILE A 8 -16.99 12.13 -5.82
CA ILE A 8 -17.22 11.69 -7.20
C ILE A 8 -16.05 12.12 -8.08
N GLY A 9 -15.76 13.42 -8.15
CA GLY A 9 -14.69 13.95 -9.00
C GLY A 9 -13.28 13.51 -8.58
N VAL A 10 -12.94 13.70 -7.30
CA VAL A 10 -11.61 13.36 -6.76
C VAL A 10 -11.28 11.87 -6.87
N PRO A 11 -12.18 10.90 -6.58
CA PRO A 11 -11.89 9.47 -6.78
C PRO A 11 -11.42 9.13 -8.19
N TYR A 12 -12.11 9.63 -9.23
CA TYR A 12 -11.71 9.39 -10.62
C TYR A 12 -10.37 10.04 -10.93
N LEU A 13 -10.15 11.28 -10.48
CA LEU A 13 -8.88 11.98 -10.64
C LEU A 13 -7.73 11.22 -9.96
N ALA A 14 -7.94 10.80 -8.71
CA ALA A 14 -6.97 10.05 -7.92
C ALA A 14 -6.62 8.72 -8.59
N LEU A 15 -7.62 8.01 -9.13
CA LEU A 15 -7.41 6.78 -9.87
C LEU A 15 -6.60 7.00 -11.15
N VAL A 16 -6.93 8.04 -11.93
CA VAL A 16 -6.19 8.38 -13.15
C VAL A 16 -4.73 8.75 -12.83
N ILE A 17 -4.51 9.60 -11.82
CA ILE A 17 -3.16 10.00 -11.38
C ILE A 17 -2.37 8.77 -10.93
N LEU A 18 -2.97 7.91 -10.11
CA LEU A 18 -2.34 6.67 -9.64
C LEU A 18 -1.94 5.78 -10.82
N ILE A 19 -2.87 5.45 -11.71
CA ILE A 19 -2.61 4.54 -12.84
C ILE A 19 -1.57 5.12 -13.78
N VAL A 20 -1.78 6.35 -14.26
CA VAL A 20 -0.88 6.99 -15.23
C VAL A 20 0.50 7.21 -14.61
N GLY A 21 0.56 7.66 -13.36
CA GLY A 21 1.81 7.88 -12.65
C GLY A 21 2.60 6.59 -12.41
N VAL A 22 1.93 5.52 -12.00
CA VAL A 22 2.55 4.18 -11.83
C VAL A 22 3.07 3.66 -13.17
N LEU A 23 2.26 3.71 -14.24
CA LEU A 23 2.66 3.25 -15.56
C LEU A 23 3.83 4.06 -16.11
N ALA A 24 3.85 5.38 -15.92
CA ALA A 24 4.96 6.23 -16.32
C ALA A 24 6.25 5.88 -15.56
N LYS A 25 6.18 5.58 -14.26
CA LYS A 25 7.34 5.16 -13.46
C LYS A 25 7.87 3.80 -13.88
N ILE A 26 6.99 2.81 -14.07
CA ILE A 26 7.36 1.48 -14.59
C ILE A 26 8.02 1.64 -15.97
N GLY A 27 7.40 2.41 -16.87
CA GLY A 27 7.94 2.71 -18.20
C GLY A 27 9.33 3.35 -18.17
N ALA A 28 9.56 4.29 -17.25
CA ALA A 28 10.87 4.91 -17.07
C ALA A 28 11.94 3.93 -16.57
N TRP A 29 11.58 2.98 -15.69
CA TRP A 29 12.51 2.00 -15.12
C TRP A 29 12.89 0.89 -16.09
N ILE A 30 11.97 0.49 -16.96
CA ILE A 30 12.26 -0.50 -18.02
C ILE A 30 12.91 0.15 -19.25
N SER A 31 12.88 1.48 -19.38
CA SER A 31 13.44 2.20 -20.53
C SER A 31 14.97 2.31 -20.45
N PRO A 32 15.70 2.06 -21.56
CA PRO A 32 17.16 2.21 -21.62
C PRO A 32 17.67 3.60 -21.23
N ARG A 33 16.84 4.65 -21.40
CA ARG A 33 17.18 6.04 -21.07
C ARG A 33 17.14 6.34 -19.57
N GLY A 34 16.49 5.49 -18.77
CA GLY A 34 16.37 5.65 -17.31
C GLY A 34 17.44 4.92 -16.50
N LEU A 35 18.31 4.13 -17.16
CA LEU A 35 19.32 3.29 -16.51
C LEU A 35 20.63 4.03 -16.18
N THR A 36 20.60 5.37 -16.06
CA THR A 36 21.81 6.19 -16.16
C THR A 36 22.67 6.33 -14.89
N SER A 37 22.44 5.63 -13.78
CA SER A 37 23.48 5.66 -12.71
C SER A 37 23.54 4.55 -11.67
N LEU A 38 22.62 3.57 -11.60
CA LEU A 38 22.60 2.60 -10.48
C LEU A 38 22.07 1.21 -10.84
N ALA A 39 22.29 0.68 -12.05
CA ALA A 39 22.11 -0.77 -12.14
C ALA A 39 23.20 -1.43 -11.28
N SER A 40 22.84 -2.53 -10.60
CA SER A 40 23.74 -3.22 -9.70
C SER A 40 24.97 -3.66 -10.48
N VAL A 41 26.10 -2.99 -10.25
CA VAL A 41 27.42 -3.55 -10.56
C VAL A 41 27.62 -4.68 -9.56
N ALA A 42 27.02 -5.85 -9.83
CA ALA A 42 27.32 -7.01 -9.01
C ALA A 42 28.75 -7.43 -9.34
N VAL A 43 29.60 -7.41 -8.32
CA VAL A 43 30.96 -7.98 -8.39
C VAL A 43 30.92 -9.49 -8.67
N VAL A 44 29.75 -10.13 -8.51
CA VAL A 44 29.50 -11.54 -8.79
C VAL A 44 28.30 -11.67 -9.74
N SER A 45 28.48 -12.36 -10.87
CA SER A 45 27.40 -12.62 -11.82
C SER A 45 26.42 -13.66 -11.25
N TYR A 46 25.15 -13.30 -11.09
CA TYR A 46 24.08 -14.27 -10.80
C TYR A 46 23.42 -14.73 -12.10
N ASN A 47 23.37 -16.05 -12.35
CA ASN A 47 22.79 -16.65 -13.56
C ASN A 47 21.30 -17.05 -13.39
N TRP A 48 20.58 -16.37 -12.49
CA TRP A 48 19.22 -16.77 -12.13
C TRP A 48 18.25 -16.65 -13.30
N SER A 49 17.37 -17.64 -13.44
CA SER A 49 16.21 -17.57 -14.32
C SER A 49 15.22 -16.49 -13.83
N ALA A 50 14.33 -16.03 -14.71
CA ALA A 50 13.31 -15.05 -14.35
C ALA A 50 12.44 -15.53 -13.16
N GLY A 51 12.08 -16.82 -13.13
CA GLY A 51 11.31 -17.42 -12.03
C GLY A 51 12.08 -17.44 -10.70
N ALA A 52 13.38 -17.74 -10.72
CA ALA A 52 14.21 -17.71 -9.52
C ALA A 52 14.34 -16.27 -8.95
N ARG A 53 14.45 -15.26 -9.83
CA ARG A 53 14.45 -13.84 -9.42
C ARG A 53 13.13 -13.45 -8.77
N ALA A 54 12.00 -13.76 -9.41
CA ALA A 54 10.67 -13.47 -8.86
C ALA A 54 10.46 -14.16 -7.50
N GLY A 55 10.87 -15.43 -7.37
CA GLY A 55 10.80 -16.17 -6.11
C GLY A 55 11.62 -15.53 -4.99
N GLU A 56 12.82 -15.04 -5.30
CA GLU A 56 13.65 -14.33 -4.32
C GLU A 56 13.02 -12.99 -3.89
N VAL A 57 12.46 -12.22 -4.83
CA VAL A 57 11.73 -10.98 -4.52
C VAL A 57 10.55 -11.25 -3.60
N LEU A 58 9.73 -12.25 -3.92
CA LEU A 58 8.61 -12.67 -3.09
C LEU A 58 9.07 -13.08 -1.69
N LYS A 59 10.15 -13.85 -1.59
CA LYS A 59 10.74 -14.23 -0.31
C LYS A 59 11.14 -13.00 0.50
N ARG A 60 11.74 -11.98 -0.12
CA ARG A 60 12.11 -10.72 0.55
C ARG A 60 10.88 -9.95 1.04
N ILE A 61 9.84 -9.84 0.21
CA ILE A 61 8.59 -9.15 0.53
C ILE A 61 7.85 -9.82 1.68
N LEU A 62 7.75 -11.15 1.67
CA LEU A 62 6.93 -11.88 2.65
C LEU A 62 7.65 -12.16 3.96
N THR A 63 8.95 -12.45 3.92
CA THR A 63 9.70 -12.93 5.10
C THR A 63 10.59 -11.87 5.74
N PHE A 64 10.85 -10.76 5.05
CA PHE A 64 11.77 -9.71 5.49
C PHE A 64 13.13 -10.25 5.97
N TYR A 65 13.58 -11.37 5.42
CA TYR A 65 14.73 -12.10 5.97
C TYR A 65 16.03 -11.28 5.89
N THR A 66 16.14 -10.38 4.91
CA THR A 66 17.28 -9.46 4.75
C THR A 66 17.40 -8.49 5.91
N LEU A 67 16.29 -8.09 6.54
CA LEU A 67 16.29 -7.18 7.68
C LEU A 67 16.84 -7.83 8.95
N LYS A 68 16.80 -9.17 9.06
CA LYS A 68 17.35 -9.90 10.22
C LYS A 68 18.85 -9.62 10.45
N TYR A 69 19.57 -9.25 9.40
CA TYR A 69 21.02 -8.99 9.44
C TYR A 69 21.38 -7.54 9.80
N THR A 70 20.40 -6.63 9.90
CA THR A 70 20.66 -5.19 10.12
C THR A 70 20.85 -4.78 11.59
N ASN A 71 20.75 -5.72 12.53
CA ASN A 71 20.73 -5.50 13.99
C ASN A 71 19.74 -4.41 14.46
N ASP A 72 18.76 -4.06 13.63
CA ASP A 72 17.78 -3.00 13.88
C ASP A 72 16.43 -3.60 14.23
N LYS A 73 16.22 -3.89 15.52
CA LYS A 73 14.98 -4.52 16.01
C LYS A 73 13.73 -3.68 15.72
N LEU A 74 13.83 -2.35 15.82
CA LEU A 74 12.71 -1.44 15.54
C LEU A 74 12.34 -1.49 14.06
N LEU A 75 13.34 -1.56 13.16
CA LEU A 75 13.10 -1.74 11.73
C LEU A 75 12.45 -3.09 11.44
N TYR A 76 13.00 -4.18 11.99
CA TYR A 76 12.52 -5.53 11.72
C TYR A 76 11.06 -5.70 12.14
N TRP A 77 10.75 -5.43 13.41
CA TRP A 77 9.38 -5.59 13.92
C TRP A 77 8.42 -4.53 13.38
N GLY A 78 8.88 -3.28 13.27
CA GLY A 78 8.07 -2.21 12.69
C GLY A 78 7.67 -2.50 11.24
N ALA A 79 8.63 -2.91 10.40
CA ALA A 79 8.34 -3.28 9.02
C ALA A 79 7.47 -4.52 8.93
N LEU A 80 7.75 -5.58 9.70
CA LEU A 80 6.98 -6.82 9.67
C LEU A 80 5.52 -6.58 10.04
N LEU A 81 5.25 -5.94 11.18
CA LEU A 81 3.90 -5.69 11.67
C LEU A 81 3.14 -4.73 10.76
N PHE A 82 3.79 -3.65 10.31
CA PHE A 82 3.16 -2.69 9.40
C PHE A 82 2.76 -3.34 8.07
N HIS A 83 3.69 -4.02 7.39
CA HIS A 83 3.44 -4.56 6.05
C HIS A 83 2.48 -5.74 6.08
N TRP A 84 2.60 -6.68 7.02
CA TRP A 84 1.63 -7.77 7.14
C TRP A 84 0.27 -7.26 7.59
N GLY A 85 0.23 -6.32 8.55
CA GLY A 85 -1.01 -5.72 8.99
C GLY A 85 -1.74 -5.00 7.86
N ILE A 86 -1.04 -4.18 7.07
CA ILE A 86 -1.67 -3.41 5.99
C ILE A 86 -2.06 -4.31 4.84
N PHE A 87 -1.22 -5.31 4.52
CA PHE A 87 -1.54 -6.32 3.52
C PHE A 87 -2.84 -7.06 3.87
N LEU A 88 -2.97 -7.57 5.09
CA LEU A 88 -4.18 -8.27 5.53
C LEU A 88 -5.40 -7.33 5.62
N THR A 89 -5.22 -6.10 6.08
CA THR A 89 -6.30 -5.10 6.15
C THR A 89 -6.86 -4.75 4.76
N LEU A 90 -5.98 -4.59 3.77
CA LEU A 90 -6.38 -4.30 2.39
C LEU A 90 -6.96 -5.54 1.70
N PHE A 91 -6.28 -6.69 1.81
CA PHE A 91 -6.60 -7.88 1.02
C PHE A 91 -7.77 -8.70 1.59
N LEU A 92 -7.98 -8.69 2.91
CA LEU A 92 -9.10 -9.39 3.55
C LEU A 92 -10.24 -8.44 3.93
N GLY A 93 -9.92 -7.21 4.32
CA GLY A 93 -10.91 -6.22 4.75
C GLY A 93 -11.51 -5.44 3.58
N HIS A 94 -10.69 -4.68 2.87
CA HIS A 94 -11.17 -3.74 1.84
C HIS A 94 -11.68 -4.43 0.57
N THR A 95 -11.17 -5.62 0.23
CA THR A 95 -11.66 -6.42 -0.90
C THR A 95 -13.14 -6.78 -0.76
N ALA A 96 -13.64 -6.96 0.47
CA ALA A 96 -15.05 -7.23 0.73
C ALA A 96 -15.96 -6.09 0.25
N LEU A 97 -15.45 -4.85 0.13
CA LEU A 97 -16.23 -3.69 -0.35
C LEU A 97 -16.54 -3.75 -1.85
N PHE A 98 -15.81 -4.56 -2.61
CA PHE A 98 -16.05 -4.72 -4.05
C PHE A 98 -17.24 -5.66 -4.33
N PHE A 99 -17.63 -6.48 -3.36
CA PHE A 99 -18.73 -7.43 -3.50
C PHE A 99 -20.03 -6.84 -2.93
N SER A 100 -21.14 -7.05 -3.63
CA SER A 100 -22.44 -6.63 -3.15
C SER A 100 -22.88 -7.51 -1.98
N PRO A 101 -23.79 -7.03 -1.10
CA PRO A 101 -24.36 -7.86 -0.05
C PRO A 101 -24.93 -9.18 -0.58
N GLU A 102 -25.57 -9.17 -1.75
CA GLU A 102 -26.14 -10.34 -2.42
C GLU A 102 -25.05 -11.31 -2.89
N GLN A 103 -23.94 -10.79 -3.45
CA GLN A 103 -22.81 -11.61 -3.86
C GLN A 103 -22.13 -12.30 -2.66
N LEU A 104 -21.93 -11.58 -1.56
CA LEU A 104 -21.39 -12.15 -0.33
C LEU A 104 -22.33 -13.19 0.28
N ALA A 105 -23.64 -12.92 0.28
CA ALA A 105 -24.64 -13.87 0.75
C ALA A 105 -24.65 -15.15 -0.12
N ALA A 106 -24.51 -15.03 -1.44
CA ALA A 106 -24.38 -16.17 -2.35
C ALA A 106 -23.10 -17.00 -2.10
N MET A 107 -22.05 -16.39 -1.56
CA MET A 107 -20.83 -17.08 -1.10
C MET A 107 -20.97 -17.69 0.31
N GLY A 108 -22.17 -17.63 0.92
CA GLY A 108 -22.45 -18.15 2.25
C GLY A 108 -22.05 -17.22 3.39
N ILE A 109 -21.74 -15.94 3.11
CA ILE A 109 -21.40 -14.94 4.13
C ILE A 109 -22.64 -14.12 4.44
N ASP A 110 -23.34 -14.47 5.52
CA ASP A 110 -24.53 -13.73 5.96
C ASP A 110 -24.16 -12.34 6.55
N PRO A 111 -25.14 -11.42 6.66
CA PRO A 111 -24.89 -10.07 7.15
C PRO A 111 -24.29 -9.99 8.56
N ALA A 112 -24.66 -10.90 9.46
CA ALA A 112 -24.14 -10.91 10.83
C ALA A 112 -22.68 -11.39 10.84
N THR A 113 -22.37 -12.47 10.11
CA THR A 113 -21.00 -12.96 9.92
C THR A 113 -20.11 -11.89 9.30
N ARG A 114 -20.59 -11.20 8.25
CA ARG A 114 -19.87 -10.09 7.62
C ARG A 114 -19.53 -8.98 8.62
N LYS A 115 -20.48 -8.59 9.47
CA LYS A 115 -20.27 -7.56 10.50
C LYS A 115 -19.24 -8.00 11.52
N ILE A 116 -19.32 -9.24 12.01
CA ILE A 116 -18.37 -9.80 12.97
C ILE A 116 -16.96 -9.86 12.38
N ILE A 117 -16.83 -10.34 11.13
CA ILE A 117 -15.54 -10.41 10.44
C ILE A 117 -14.96 -9.01 10.23
N ALA A 118 -15.76 -8.06 9.72
CA ALA A 118 -15.29 -6.71 9.46
C ALA A 118 -14.82 -6.00 10.74
N ILE A 119 -15.59 -6.08 11.83
CA ILE A 119 -15.22 -5.47 13.10
C ILE A 119 -14.04 -6.20 13.73
N GLY A 120 -14.11 -7.54 13.83
CA GLY A 120 -13.10 -8.35 14.51
C GLY A 120 -11.76 -8.34 13.80
N LEU A 121 -11.71 -8.77 12.54
CA LEU A 121 -10.47 -8.80 11.77
C LEU A 121 -9.99 -7.40 11.42
N GLY A 122 -10.90 -6.47 11.09
CA GLY A 122 -10.53 -5.09 10.78
C GLY A 122 -9.89 -4.40 11.98
N THR A 123 -10.44 -4.56 13.19
CA THR A 123 -9.84 -4.01 14.41
C THR A 123 -8.51 -4.69 14.74
N LEU A 124 -8.45 -6.02 14.66
CA LEU A 124 -7.23 -6.77 14.95
C LEU A 124 -6.08 -6.33 14.04
N PHE A 125 -6.29 -6.33 12.72
CA PHE A 125 -5.24 -5.95 11.78
C PHE A 125 -4.94 -4.44 11.84
N GLY A 126 -5.94 -3.59 12.08
CA GLY A 126 -5.72 -2.16 12.31
C GLY A 126 -4.81 -1.89 13.51
N ILE A 127 -5.00 -2.62 14.62
CA ILE A 127 -4.10 -2.54 15.80
C ILE A 127 -2.68 -2.98 15.43
N VAL A 128 -2.53 -4.09 14.70
CA VAL A 128 -1.23 -4.59 14.25
C VAL A 128 -0.50 -3.54 13.39
N VAL A 129 -1.21 -2.88 12.46
CA VAL A 129 -0.66 -1.79 11.64
C VAL A 129 -0.22 -0.61 12.51
N ILE A 130 -1.04 -0.17 13.46
CA ILE A 130 -0.70 0.93 14.36
C ILE A 130 0.53 0.62 15.20
N ILE A 131 0.65 -0.60 15.75
CA ILE A 131 1.85 -1.00 16.50
C ILE A 131 3.09 -0.92 15.59
N GLY A 132 3.00 -1.44 14.35
CA GLY A 132 4.06 -1.32 13.35
C GLY A 132 4.46 0.13 13.08
N LEU A 133 3.47 1.01 12.87
CA LEU A 133 3.69 2.45 12.67
C LEU A 133 4.37 3.11 13.86
N ILE A 134 3.93 2.81 15.10
CA ILE A 134 4.55 3.34 16.32
C ILE A 134 6.03 2.97 16.39
N LEU A 135 6.38 1.72 16.07
CA LEU A 135 7.79 1.28 16.04
C LEU A 135 8.60 2.02 14.97
N LEU A 136 8.02 2.25 13.79
CA LEU A 136 8.68 2.99 12.70
C LEU A 136 8.83 4.49 13.03
N TRP A 137 7.83 5.10 13.68
CA TRP A 137 7.91 6.45 14.26
C TRP A 137 9.03 6.53 15.29
N ALA A 138 9.01 5.62 16.27
CA ALA A 138 10.02 5.56 17.32
C ALA A 138 11.43 5.44 16.72
N ARG A 139 11.62 4.55 15.74
CA ARG A 139 12.89 4.39 15.04
C ARG A 139 13.38 5.70 14.41
N ARG A 140 12.50 6.40 13.71
CA ARG A 140 12.85 7.62 12.95
C ARG A 140 13.12 8.82 13.87
N LEU A 141 12.49 8.84 15.04
CA LEU A 141 12.69 9.89 16.05
C LEU A 141 13.92 9.64 16.94
N THR A 142 14.21 8.38 17.26
CA THR A 142 15.24 8.01 18.24
C THR A 142 16.61 7.71 17.65
N LYS A 143 16.71 7.28 16.39
CA LYS A 143 18.00 6.96 15.74
C LYS A 143 18.54 8.14 14.94
N PRO A 144 19.66 8.77 15.36
CA PRO A 144 20.22 9.93 14.68
C PRO A 144 20.55 9.68 13.21
N GLU A 145 21.06 8.48 12.89
CA GLU A 145 21.46 8.09 11.54
C GLU A 145 20.24 7.99 10.62
N VAL A 146 19.12 7.47 11.14
CA VAL A 146 17.88 7.39 10.37
C VAL A 146 17.31 8.79 10.13
N LYS A 147 17.35 9.62 11.18
CA LYS A 147 16.83 10.98 11.12
C LYS A 147 17.62 11.85 10.12
N SER A 148 18.94 11.68 10.01
CA SER A 148 19.76 12.43 9.05
C SER A 148 19.48 12.08 7.58
N PHE A 149 19.01 10.86 7.29
CA PHE A 149 18.61 10.42 5.95
C PHE A 149 17.09 10.46 5.72
N THR A 150 16.35 11.15 6.58
CA THR A 150 14.89 11.31 6.47
C THR A 150 14.56 12.63 5.78
N PHE A 151 13.76 12.57 4.72
CA PHE A 151 13.29 13.73 3.96
C PHE A 151 11.83 14.07 4.30
N ALA A 152 11.35 15.22 3.83
CA ALA A 152 9.96 15.65 4.04
C ALA A 152 8.94 14.62 3.51
N ASP A 153 9.25 13.97 2.38
CA ASP A 153 8.46 12.88 1.78
C ASP A 153 8.24 11.70 2.75
N ASP A 154 9.26 11.33 3.52
CA ASP A 154 9.17 10.25 4.50
C ASP A 154 8.22 10.60 5.65
N TRP A 155 8.30 11.84 6.14
CA TRP A 155 7.41 12.32 7.21
C TRP A 155 5.99 12.48 6.72
N PHE A 156 5.79 13.00 5.51
CA PHE A 156 4.47 13.15 4.91
C PHE A 156 3.80 11.79 4.75
N ALA A 157 4.48 10.80 4.16
CA ALA A 157 3.95 9.45 4.03
C ALA A 157 3.59 8.84 5.40
N LEU A 158 4.49 8.98 6.38
CA LEU A 158 4.31 8.40 7.70
C LEU A 158 3.12 9.03 8.44
N VAL A 159 2.97 10.36 8.39
CA VAL A 159 1.82 11.09 8.98
C VAL A 159 0.53 10.71 8.28
N LEU A 160 0.51 10.72 6.94
CA LEU A 160 -0.68 10.44 6.16
C LEU A 160 -1.21 9.03 6.43
N ILE A 161 -0.35 8.02 6.40
CA ILE A 161 -0.75 6.63 6.66
C ILE A 161 -1.19 6.46 8.12
N THR A 162 -0.49 7.10 9.06
CA THR A 162 -0.91 7.08 10.48
C THR A 162 -2.32 7.66 10.64
N ALA A 163 -2.62 8.79 10.00
CA ALA A 163 -3.94 9.40 10.04
C ALA A 163 -5.01 8.49 9.43
N ILE A 164 -4.76 7.90 8.25
CA ILE A 164 -5.69 6.96 7.58
C ILE A 164 -6.02 5.80 8.49
N VAL A 165 -4.99 5.16 9.08
CA VAL A 165 -5.17 3.97 9.91
C VAL A 165 -5.87 4.31 11.21
N LEU A 166 -5.53 5.43 11.87
CA LEU A 166 -6.21 5.86 13.09
C LEU A 166 -7.71 6.12 12.85
N VAL A 167 -8.05 6.88 11.81
CA VAL A 167 -9.44 7.16 11.46
C VAL A 167 -10.17 5.86 11.08
N GLY A 168 -9.53 4.98 10.30
CA GLY A 168 -10.10 3.68 9.92
C GLY A 168 -10.33 2.75 11.12
N LEU A 169 -9.40 2.74 12.08
CA LEU A 169 -9.51 1.96 13.31
C LEU A 169 -10.64 2.49 14.20
N VAL A 170 -10.77 3.81 14.35
CA VAL A 170 -11.89 4.41 15.09
C VAL A 170 -13.24 4.07 14.44
N ASN A 171 -13.34 4.16 13.12
CA ASN A 171 -14.56 3.76 12.39
C ASN A 171 -14.90 2.29 12.68
N THR A 172 -13.91 1.40 12.60
CA THR A 172 -14.13 -0.05 12.72
C THR A 172 -14.34 -0.53 14.15
N ALA A 173 -13.64 0.05 15.13
CA ALA A 173 -13.63 -0.43 16.52
C ALA A 173 -14.61 0.29 17.45
N VAL A 174 -15.04 1.50 17.09
CA VAL A 174 -15.86 2.36 17.96
C VAL A 174 -17.20 2.69 17.32
N ILE A 175 -17.17 3.23 16.08
CA ILE A 175 -18.36 3.82 15.46
C ILE A 175 -19.26 2.75 14.84
N HIS A 176 -18.66 1.74 14.21
CA HIS A 176 -19.38 0.69 13.49
C HIS A 176 -20.35 1.24 12.42
N PRO A 177 -19.85 2.04 11.45
CA PRO A 177 -20.67 2.68 10.45
C PRO A 177 -21.42 1.68 9.58
N HIS A 178 -22.53 2.10 8.98
CA HIS A 178 -23.28 1.30 8.01
C HIS A 178 -22.62 1.30 6.63
N TYR A 179 -21.39 0.77 6.53
CA TYR A 179 -20.60 0.74 5.30
C TYR A 179 -21.28 -0.03 4.17
N ASP A 180 -22.07 -1.04 4.49
CA ASP A 180 -22.83 -1.85 3.53
C ASP A 180 -23.96 -1.09 2.83
N LYS A 181 -24.45 -0.01 3.45
CA LYS A 181 -25.52 0.84 2.91
C LYS A 181 -25.01 2.17 2.36
N THR A 182 -23.74 2.48 2.57
CA THR A 182 -23.15 3.78 2.22
C THR A 182 -21.92 3.60 1.34
N VAL A 183 -20.82 3.08 1.89
CA VAL A 183 -19.52 2.96 1.22
C VAL A 183 -19.52 1.89 0.12
N THR A 184 -20.05 0.71 0.39
CA THR A 184 -20.15 -0.38 -0.61
C THR A 184 -20.96 0.06 -1.84
N PRO A 185 -22.21 0.55 -1.71
CA PRO A 185 -22.96 1.02 -2.87
C PRO A 185 -22.33 2.25 -3.52
N TRP A 186 -21.68 3.14 -2.77
CA TRP A 186 -20.92 4.25 -3.35
C TRP A 186 -19.81 3.75 -4.28
N LEU A 187 -18.95 2.85 -3.78
CA LEU A 187 -17.83 2.30 -4.55
C LEU A 187 -18.34 1.55 -5.79
N GLN A 188 -19.36 0.72 -5.65
CA GLN A 188 -19.92 -0.03 -6.78
C GLN A 188 -20.52 0.87 -7.85
N ASN A 189 -21.29 1.88 -7.44
CA ASN A 189 -21.86 2.84 -8.38
C ASN A 189 -20.79 3.71 -9.06
N LEU A 190 -19.70 4.05 -8.37
CA LEU A 190 -18.54 4.68 -9.01
C LEU A 190 -17.91 3.78 -10.07
N LEU A 191 -17.72 2.50 -9.78
CA LEU A 191 -17.12 1.54 -10.71
C LEU A 191 -18.01 1.27 -11.93
N THR A 192 -19.34 1.29 -11.77
CA THR A 192 -20.30 1.12 -12.88
C THR A 192 -20.65 2.42 -13.59
N GLY A 193 -20.13 3.57 -13.13
CA GLY A 193 -20.36 4.89 -13.72
C GLY A 193 -21.69 5.55 -13.34
N ASN A 194 -22.46 4.99 -12.40
CA ASN A 194 -23.69 5.58 -11.89
C ASN A 194 -23.39 6.64 -10.81
N VAL A 195 -22.90 7.80 -11.26
CA VAL A 195 -22.46 8.90 -10.37
C VAL A 195 -23.56 9.45 -9.47
N ALA A 196 -24.82 9.44 -9.93
CA ALA A 196 -25.95 9.95 -9.15
C ALA A 196 -26.25 9.05 -7.94
N ALA A 197 -26.31 7.73 -8.15
CA ALA A 197 -26.51 6.77 -7.08
C ALA A 197 -25.31 6.69 -6.14
N ALA A 198 -24.09 6.84 -6.67
CA ALA A 198 -22.89 6.95 -5.84
C ALA A 198 -22.96 8.14 -4.89
N LEU A 199 -23.34 9.32 -5.40
CA LEU A 199 -23.47 10.53 -4.58
C LEU A 199 -24.55 10.38 -3.50
N GLU A 200 -25.70 9.78 -3.84
CA GLU A 200 -26.75 9.52 -2.86
C GLU A 200 -26.28 8.57 -1.74
N ALA A 201 -25.50 7.54 -2.08
CA ALA A 201 -24.98 6.60 -1.11
C ALA A 201 -23.97 7.23 -0.15
N ILE A 202 -23.00 7.99 -0.66
CA ILE A 202 -21.94 8.58 0.17
C ILE A 202 -22.41 9.76 1.01
N THR A 203 -23.41 10.51 0.56
CA THR A 203 -23.93 11.66 1.34
C THR A 203 -24.46 11.22 2.71
N LYS A 204 -24.97 9.98 2.82
CA LYS A 204 -25.48 9.36 4.05
C LYS A 204 -24.39 8.77 4.97
N ALA A 205 -23.14 8.73 4.52
CA ALA A 205 -22.03 8.18 5.32
C ALA A 205 -21.64 9.10 6.49
N GLU A 206 -21.18 8.51 7.59
CA GLU A 206 -20.70 9.26 8.74
C GLU A 206 -19.46 10.13 8.39
N PRO A 207 -19.28 11.29 9.04
CA PRO A 207 -18.17 12.20 8.73
C PRO A 207 -16.77 11.56 8.81
N LEU A 208 -16.53 10.66 9.78
CA LEU A 208 -15.24 9.99 9.93
C LEU A 208 -14.99 8.94 8.85
N VAL A 209 -16.04 8.36 8.26
CA VAL A 209 -15.92 7.50 7.07
C VAL A 209 -15.52 8.34 5.87
N LYS A 210 -16.18 9.49 5.65
CA LYS A 210 -15.81 10.45 4.61
C LYS A 210 -14.37 10.94 4.76
N LEU A 211 -13.92 11.23 5.98
CA LEU A 211 -12.53 11.61 6.25
C LEU A 211 -11.55 10.48 5.90
N HIS A 212 -11.86 9.23 6.26
CA HIS A 212 -11.01 8.09 5.92
C HIS A 212 -10.86 7.95 4.39
N ILE A 213 -11.97 8.02 3.66
CA ILE A 213 -12.00 7.96 2.19
C ILE A 213 -11.17 9.10 1.59
N PHE A 214 -11.39 10.34 2.05
CA PHE A 214 -10.63 11.49 1.58
C PHE A 214 -9.11 11.35 1.80
N LEU A 215 -8.69 10.88 2.99
CA LEU A 215 -7.27 10.64 3.25
C LEU A 215 -6.70 9.52 2.35
N ALA A 216 -7.49 8.48 2.06
CA ALA A 216 -7.11 7.43 1.13
C ALA A 216 -6.98 7.95 -0.32
N GLU A 217 -7.86 8.84 -0.77
CA GLU A 217 -7.76 9.50 -2.07
C GLU A 217 -6.48 10.36 -2.16
N VAL A 218 -6.14 11.11 -1.10
CA VAL A 218 -4.88 11.86 -1.01
C VAL A 218 -3.68 10.91 -1.11
N LEU A 219 -3.73 9.75 -0.44
CA LEU A 219 -2.69 8.73 -0.56
C LEU A 219 -2.56 8.22 -2.00
N MET A 220 -3.67 7.91 -2.68
CA MET A 220 -3.66 7.45 -4.07
C MET A 220 -3.03 8.48 -5.01
N ILE A 221 -3.35 9.77 -4.83
CA ILE A 221 -2.74 10.86 -5.60
C ILE A 221 -1.24 10.95 -5.31
N TYR A 222 -0.82 10.77 -4.06
CA TYR A 222 0.57 10.90 -3.63
C TYR A 222 1.47 9.74 -4.08
N VAL A 223 0.95 8.51 -4.14
CA VAL A 223 1.69 7.28 -4.46
C VAL A 223 2.70 7.42 -5.61
N PRO A 224 2.34 7.92 -6.81
CA PRO A 224 3.28 7.98 -7.93
C PRO A 224 4.42 8.99 -7.78
N PHE A 225 4.31 9.92 -6.83
CA PHE A 225 5.28 11.01 -6.64
C PHE A 225 6.27 10.74 -5.50
N GLY A 226 5.85 10.00 -4.47
CA GLY A 226 6.69 9.72 -3.30
C GLY A 226 7.31 8.32 -3.29
N LYS A 227 7.93 7.97 -2.16
CA LYS A 227 8.45 6.61 -1.89
C LYS A 227 7.38 5.53 -1.80
N MET A 228 6.10 5.92 -1.79
CA MET A 228 4.94 5.01 -1.78
C MET A 228 4.68 4.31 -3.11
N ILE A 229 5.51 4.56 -4.14
CA ILE A 229 5.51 3.83 -5.40
C ILE A 229 6.02 2.38 -5.29
N HIS A 230 6.78 2.08 -4.22
CA HIS A 230 7.46 0.79 -4.06
C HIS A 230 6.60 -0.48 -4.17
N PRO A 231 5.34 -0.57 -3.70
CA PRO A 231 4.56 -1.81 -3.84
C PRO A 231 4.21 -2.12 -5.30
N PHE A 232 4.22 -1.10 -6.17
CA PHE A 232 3.92 -1.26 -7.60
C PHE A 232 5.17 -1.54 -8.44
N THR A 233 6.35 -1.10 -7.99
CA THR A 233 7.57 -1.13 -8.81
C THR A 233 8.63 -2.12 -8.36
N ILE A 234 8.50 -2.75 -7.19
CA ILE A 234 9.50 -3.71 -6.68
C ILE A 234 9.79 -4.89 -7.63
N PHE A 235 8.83 -5.29 -8.46
CA PHE A 235 8.99 -6.33 -9.48
C PHE A 235 9.60 -5.84 -10.79
N PHE A 236 9.81 -4.54 -10.94
CA PHE A 236 10.32 -3.88 -12.14
C PHE A 236 11.62 -3.11 -11.88
N GLU A 237 12.14 -3.14 -10.65
CA GLU A 237 13.37 -2.44 -10.30
C GLU A 237 14.57 -3.06 -11.05
N PRO A 238 15.33 -2.29 -11.85
CA PRO A 238 16.43 -2.83 -12.65
C PRO A 238 17.50 -3.53 -11.81
N THR A 239 17.77 -3.02 -10.60
CA THR A 239 18.75 -3.58 -9.64
C THR A 239 18.44 -5.02 -9.25
N ILE A 240 17.17 -5.42 -9.30
CA ILE A 240 16.65 -6.73 -8.91
C ILE A 240 16.36 -7.61 -10.13
N THR A 241 15.86 -7.00 -11.20
CA THR A 241 15.29 -7.71 -12.36
C THR A 241 16.27 -7.89 -13.50
N SER A 242 17.22 -6.97 -13.65
CA SER A 242 18.22 -7.02 -14.70
C SER A 242 19.45 -7.80 -14.23
N PRO A 243 20.02 -8.67 -15.09
CA PRO A 243 21.30 -9.30 -14.77
C PRO A 243 22.36 -8.20 -14.64
N PRO A 244 23.30 -8.34 -13.70
CA PRO A 244 24.40 -7.40 -13.57
C PRO A 244 25.23 -7.42 -14.84
N TYR A 245 25.73 -6.25 -15.24
CA TYR A 245 26.64 -6.14 -16.37
C TYR A 245 27.96 -6.84 -16.04
N LYS A 246 28.48 -7.64 -16.98
CA LYS A 246 29.83 -8.18 -16.89
C LYS A 246 30.82 -7.06 -17.16
N VAL A 247 31.70 -6.78 -16.21
CA VAL A 247 32.83 -5.85 -16.40
C VAL A 247 33.96 -6.64 -17.06
N SER A 248 34.47 -6.15 -18.20
CA SER A 248 35.62 -6.78 -18.85
C SER A 248 36.81 -6.87 -17.89
N GLY A 249 37.37 -8.07 -17.70
CA GLY A 249 38.45 -8.34 -16.75
C GLY A 249 38.03 -8.90 -15.38
N SER A 250 36.73 -8.96 -15.06
CA SER A 250 36.27 -9.57 -13.78
C SER A 250 36.29 -11.11 -13.78
N GLU A 251 36.59 -11.74 -14.92
CA GLU A 251 36.64 -13.20 -15.06
C GLU A 251 37.86 -13.83 -14.35
N VAL A 252 38.87 -13.02 -14.01
CA VAL A 252 40.15 -13.47 -13.45
C VAL A 252 40.11 -13.70 -11.93
N ILE A 253 39.13 -13.11 -11.22
CA ILE A 253 39.13 -13.09 -9.74
C ILE A 253 38.37 -14.28 -9.11
N LEU A 254 37.65 -15.09 -9.89
CA LEU A 254 36.75 -16.13 -9.38
C LEU A 254 37.19 -17.56 -9.72
N LYS A 255 38.47 -17.90 -9.52
CA LYS A 255 38.92 -19.30 -9.45
C LYS A 255 39.21 -19.70 -8.00
#